data_AF-A0A086K8L4-F1
#
_entry.id   AF-A0A086K8L4-F1
#
_cell.length_a   1.000
_cell.length_b   1.000
_cell.length_c   1.000
_cell.angle_alpha   90.00
_cell.angle_beta   90.00
_cell.angle_gamma   90.00
#
_symmetry.space_group_name_H-M   'P 1'
#
loop_
_entity.id
_entity.type
_entity.pdbx_description
1 polymer ?
#
loop_
_entity_poly.entity_id
_entity_poly.type
_entity_poly.pdbx_seq_one_letter_code
_entity_poly.pdbx_strand_id
1 'polypeptide(L)'
;MTWNVLAELYGTLDAFPHCDPYMLAWPYRRQRILEEILAHNPDVVCLQEVQSEHFEDFFLPELARYGYNGTYKQKTMEVFTSGSGKKSGGKFTMDGCATFYRKSKFTIVDQCGLEFSQLIKQASREQLPRQLQRQAVRRLLKDNVALLLLLEVKNEGDARAAAAAEEAERGRNTETRRCDVNRSSSDSRALSASATTRSRHASTETSSPNSTDPVSRGREQQATGAGVASGGGGTLGSNRAESENPRGSRASGLDKDAEPVRSKLRANAPAWGETSRLFFDTLASTHGRAGGAPWGYAAGYTSADGNPSAHRKLLLVANTHIVANPESNDVKIWQAQTLVGMIEKYLLAFRPPAYRDSPCLTPAVVLCGDFNSTPDSAVYQLLVTGRCDRHHIDLASDRHGLLAELNLGHSIPLKSGYAVSKALKDGLDPHDFYALRQSEPEFTNYTGNYTGCLDYLFFCDTMLRVREILEPIDSKQLLREARQLQLLHQALPSPLRPSDHIPLLCKFEWIQ
;
A
#
# COMPACT_ATOMS: atom_id res chain seq x y z
N MET A 1 6.68 3.39 -8.05
CA MET A 1 5.27 2.97 -8.17
C MET A 1 4.61 3.09 -6.81
N THR A 2 3.36 3.57 -6.75
CA THR A 2 2.48 3.44 -5.57
C THR A 2 1.16 2.81 -5.97
N TRP A 3 0.64 1.86 -5.19
CA TRP A 3 -0.60 1.17 -5.53
C TRP A 3 -1.28 0.51 -4.31
N ASN A 4 -2.53 0.88 -4.04
CA ASN A 4 -3.40 0.13 -3.15
C ASN A 4 -3.88 -1.13 -3.89
N VAL A 5 -3.53 -2.32 -3.36
CA VAL A 5 -3.75 -3.60 -4.08
C VAL A 5 -5.07 -4.29 -3.73
N LEU A 6 -5.92 -3.66 -2.93
CA LEU A 6 -7.17 -4.21 -2.39
C LEU A 6 -6.92 -5.53 -1.63
N ALA A 7 -6.88 -5.46 -0.29
CA ALA A 7 -6.71 -6.68 0.51
C ALA A 7 -7.85 -7.68 0.22
N GLU A 8 -7.56 -8.99 0.25
CA GLU A 8 -8.58 -10.04 0.11
C GLU A 8 -9.70 -9.87 1.13
N LEU A 9 -9.38 -9.40 2.33
CA LEU A 9 -10.34 -9.15 3.39
C LEU A 9 -11.39 -8.06 3.05
N TYR A 10 -11.09 -7.16 2.11
CA TYR A 10 -12.02 -6.12 1.62
C TYR A 10 -12.66 -6.48 0.27
N GLY A 11 -12.11 -7.45 -0.46
CA GLY A 11 -12.57 -7.90 -1.77
C GLY A 11 -13.83 -8.78 -1.73
N THR A 12 -14.89 -8.34 -1.06
CA THR A 12 -16.14 -9.10 -0.89
C THR A 12 -17.16 -8.79 -1.99
N LEU A 13 -18.11 -9.70 -2.23
CA LEU A 13 -19.23 -9.47 -3.15
C LEU A 13 -20.17 -8.36 -2.68
N ASP A 14 -20.24 -8.12 -1.37
CA ASP A 14 -21.04 -7.01 -0.83
C ASP A 14 -20.44 -5.66 -1.20
N ALA A 15 -19.09 -5.56 -1.20
CA ALA A 15 -18.38 -4.35 -1.61
C ALA A 15 -18.35 -4.20 -3.15
N PHE A 16 -18.24 -5.32 -3.87
CA PHE A 16 -18.09 -5.35 -5.33
C PHE A 16 -19.10 -6.31 -5.98
N PRO A 17 -20.42 -5.99 -5.95
CA PRO A 17 -21.47 -6.89 -6.44
C PRO A 17 -21.46 -7.07 -7.96
N HIS A 18 -20.80 -6.17 -8.69
CA HIS A 18 -20.65 -6.26 -10.14
C HIS A 18 -19.59 -7.30 -10.57
N CYS A 19 -18.80 -7.81 -9.62
CA CYS A 19 -17.67 -8.65 -9.92
C CYS A 19 -18.00 -10.15 -9.88
N ASP A 20 -17.42 -10.93 -10.79
CA ASP A 20 -17.42 -12.39 -10.67
C ASP A 20 -16.58 -12.82 -9.44
N PRO A 21 -17.09 -13.71 -8.56
CA PRO A 21 -16.33 -14.21 -7.41
C PRO A 21 -14.94 -14.74 -7.78
N TYR A 22 -14.78 -15.36 -8.96
CA TYR A 22 -13.50 -15.87 -9.43
C TYR A 22 -12.45 -14.77 -9.61
N MET A 23 -12.83 -13.60 -10.14
CA MET A 23 -11.88 -12.51 -10.36
C MET A 23 -11.60 -11.68 -9.12
N LEU A 24 -12.49 -11.70 -8.11
CA LEU A 24 -12.22 -11.14 -6.79
C LEU A 24 -11.28 -12.01 -5.95
N ALA A 25 -11.28 -13.32 -6.20
CA ALA A 25 -10.47 -14.26 -5.43
C ALA A 25 -8.97 -13.93 -5.50
N TRP A 26 -8.30 -14.00 -4.35
CA TRP A 26 -6.88 -13.67 -4.25
C TRP A 26 -5.97 -14.43 -5.22
N PRO A 27 -6.16 -15.75 -5.48
CA PRO A 27 -5.33 -16.47 -6.45
C PRO A 27 -5.33 -15.86 -7.86
N TYR A 28 -6.45 -15.28 -8.29
CA TYR A 28 -6.55 -14.57 -9.56
C TYR A 28 -5.86 -13.21 -9.50
N ARG A 29 -6.23 -12.39 -8.50
CA ARG A 29 -5.75 -11.00 -8.39
C ARG A 29 -4.24 -10.92 -8.17
N ARG A 30 -3.68 -11.77 -7.31
CA ARG A 30 -2.24 -11.74 -6.97
C ARG A 30 -1.34 -11.90 -8.20
N GLN A 31 -1.74 -12.75 -9.14
CA GLN A 31 -0.99 -12.99 -10.37
C GLN A 31 -1.00 -11.75 -11.27
N ARG A 32 -2.17 -11.10 -11.41
CA ARG A 32 -2.31 -9.86 -12.19
C ARG A 32 -1.60 -8.68 -11.55
N ILE A 33 -1.62 -8.59 -10.22
CA ILE A 33 -0.88 -7.57 -9.48
C ILE A 33 0.63 -7.73 -9.72
N LEU A 34 1.15 -8.95 -9.63
CA LEU A 34 2.56 -9.23 -9.91
C LEU A 34 2.92 -8.92 -11.37
N GLU A 35 2.09 -9.34 -12.33
CA GLU A 35 2.27 -9.05 -13.76
C GLU A 35 2.35 -7.55 -14.04
N GLU A 36 1.46 -6.75 -13.46
CA GLU A 36 1.45 -5.29 -13.60
C GLU A 36 2.74 -4.68 -13.04
N ILE A 37 3.16 -5.08 -11.84
CA ILE A 37 4.41 -4.59 -11.24
C ILE A 37 5.61 -4.93 -12.14
N LEU A 38 5.70 -6.17 -12.62
CA LEU A 38 6.84 -6.61 -13.42
C LEU A 38 6.86 -6.00 -14.82
N ALA A 39 5.69 -5.75 -15.42
CA ALA A 39 5.58 -5.11 -16.73
C ALA A 39 6.18 -3.70 -16.73
N HIS A 40 5.97 -2.94 -15.64
CA HIS A 40 6.53 -1.60 -15.49
C HIS A 40 7.94 -1.56 -14.89
N ASN A 41 8.41 -2.70 -14.34
CA ASN A 41 9.78 -2.89 -13.84
C ASN A 41 10.28 -1.75 -12.90
N PRO A 42 9.47 -1.24 -11.95
CA PRO A 42 9.78 -0.04 -11.16
C PRO A 42 10.98 -0.24 -10.24
N ASP A 43 11.69 0.84 -9.92
CA ASP A 43 12.86 0.78 -9.04
C ASP A 43 12.50 0.68 -7.55
N VAL A 44 11.37 1.30 -7.19
CA VAL A 44 10.76 1.28 -5.85
C VAL A 44 9.25 1.11 -6.01
N VAL A 45 8.65 0.25 -5.18
CA VAL A 45 7.21 -0.07 -5.17
C VAL A 45 6.67 0.14 -3.77
N CYS A 46 5.69 1.03 -3.62
CA CYS A 46 4.96 1.26 -2.38
C CYS A 46 3.56 0.66 -2.52
N LEU A 47 3.23 -0.35 -1.73
CA LEU A 47 1.92 -0.99 -1.74
C LEU A 47 1.16 -0.69 -0.45
N GLN A 48 -0.16 -0.49 -0.57
CA GLN A 48 -1.11 -0.39 0.54
C GLN A 48 -2.08 -1.58 0.49
N GLU A 49 -2.71 -1.89 1.63
CA GLU A 49 -3.62 -3.03 1.80
C GLU A 49 -2.99 -4.40 1.50
N VAL A 50 -1.71 -4.55 1.83
CA VAL A 50 -1.03 -5.84 1.74
C VAL A 50 -1.30 -6.63 3.01
N GLN A 51 -1.96 -7.79 2.91
CA GLN A 51 -2.10 -8.71 4.06
C GLN A 51 -0.77 -9.32 4.47
N SER A 52 -0.60 -9.59 5.77
CA SER A 52 0.61 -10.15 6.36
C SER A 52 1.13 -11.40 5.64
N GLU A 53 0.25 -12.39 5.46
CA GLU A 53 0.55 -13.63 4.75
C GLU A 53 0.84 -13.39 3.27
N HIS A 54 0.19 -12.41 2.64
CA HIS A 54 0.43 -12.12 1.23
C HIS A 54 1.80 -11.48 1.02
N PHE A 55 2.28 -10.70 2.00
CA PHE A 55 3.65 -10.21 2.00
C PHE A 55 4.64 -11.36 2.11
N GLU A 56 4.50 -12.22 3.14
CA GLU A 56 5.46 -13.28 3.47
C GLU A 56 5.47 -14.42 2.45
N ASP A 57 4.29 -14.89 2.03
CA ASP A 57 4.14 -16.10 1.22
C ASP A 57 4.15 -15.82 -0.29
N PHE A 58 3.87 -14.58 -0.71
CA PHE A 58 3.73 -14.25 -2.13
C PHE A 58 4.61 -13.08 -2.57
N PHE A 59 4.34 -11.85 -2.11
CA PHE A 59 5.00 -10.66 -2.66
C PHE A 59 6.51 -10.68 -2.45
N LEU A 60 6.98 -10.93 -1.23
CA LEU A 60 8.41 -10.97 -0.92
C LEU A 60 9.14 -12.07 -1.70
N PRO A 61 8.75 -13.35 -1.65
CA PRO A 61 9.45 -14.39 -2.39
C PRO A 61 9.35 -14.21 -3.91
N GLU A 62 8.20 -13.83 -4.46
CA GLU A 62 8.07 -13.65 -5.91
C GLU A 62 8.89 -12.45 -6.41
N LEU A 63 8.77 -11.27 -5.79
CA LEU A 63 9.55 -10.10 -6.20
C LEU A 63 11.06 -10.28 -5.94
N ALA A 64 11.46 -11.05 -4.92
CA ALA A 64 12.87 -11.38 -4.69
C ALA A 64 13.51 -12.12 -5.89
N ARG A 65 12.75 -12.98 -6.58
CA ARG A 65 13.20 -13.65 -7.82
C ARG A 65 13.51 -12.65 -8.94
N TYR A 66 12.89 -11.48 -8.89
CA TYR A 66 13.08 -10.38 -9.84
C TYR A 66 14.00 -9.26 -9.31
N GLY A 67 14.80 -9.54 -8.27
CA GLY A 67 15.85 -8.63 -7.79
C GLY A 67 15.42 -7.63 -6.74
N TYR A 68 14.18 -7.71 -6.27
CA TYR A 68 13.70 -6.83 -5.23
C TYR A 68 14.09 -7.34 -3.84
N ASN A 69 14.12 -6.43 -2.88
CA ASN A 69 13.95 -6.73 -1.47
C ASN A 69 12.77 -5.90 -0.95
N GLY A 70 12.19 -6.27 0.18
CA GLY A 70 11.00 -5.58 0.71
C GLY A 70 10.97 -5.46 2.22
N THR A 71 10.38 -4.38 2.69
CA THR A 71 10.05 -4.15 4.10
C THR A 71 8.53 -4.01 4.22
N TYR A 72 7.98 -4.47 5.34
CA TYR A 72 6.54 -4.44 5.62
C TYR A 72 6.24 -3.87 7.00
N LYS A 73 5.17 -3.09 7.09
CA LYS A 73 4.58 -2.63 8.34
C LYS A 73 3.09 -2.98 8.34
N GLN A 74 2.73 -3.97 9.15
CA GLN A 74 1.34 -4.29 9.44
C GLN A 74 0.68 -3.28 10.37
N LYS A 75 -0.63 -3.15 10.23
CA LYS A 75 -1.53 -2.59 11.24
C LYS A 75 -1.58 -3.49 12.49
N THR A 76 -2.28 -3.07 13.54
CA THR A 76 -2.29 -3.78 14.85
C THR A 76 -3.62 -4.47 15.20
N MET A 77 -4.71 -4.15 14.51
CA MET A 77 -6.03 -4.71 14.71
C MET A 77 -6.26 -5.92 13.81
N GLU A 78 -6.33 -7.09 14.43
CA GLU A 78 -6.64 -8.34 13.75
C GLU A 78 -8.11 -8.40 13.30
N VAL A 79 -8.32 -8.82 12.05
CA VAL A 79 -9.64 -9.13 11.49
C VAL A 79 -9.76 -10.64 11.35
N PHE A 80 -10.81 -11.21 11.94
CA PHE A 80 -11.14 -12.62 11.75
C PHE A 80 -11.84 -12.81 10.40
N THR A 81 -11.22 -13.57 9.49
CA THR A 81 -11.80 -13.93 8.20
C THR A 81 -12.17 -15.41 8.20
N SER A 82 -13.32 -15.78 7.63
CA SER A 82 -13.69 -17.18 7.38
C SER A 82 -14.24 -17.30 5.98
N GLY A 83 -13.52 -18.02 5.11
CA GLY A 83 -13.91 -18.24 3.71
C GLY A 83 -15.22 -19.03 3.51
N SER A 84 -15.87 -19.50 4.59
CA SER A 84 -17.13 -20.24 4.54
C SER A 84 -18.23 -19.70 5.46
N GLY A 85 -17.98 -18.57 6.14
CA GLY A 85 -18.88 -18.05 7.19
C GLY A 85 -19.01 -18.96 8.44
N LYS A 86 -18.35 -20.13 8.46
CA LYS A 86 -18.28 -21.03 9.62
C LYS A 86 -17.10 -20.66 10.51
N LYS A 87 -17.29 -20.67 11.83
CA LYS A 87 -16.22 -20.39 12.81
C LYS A 87 -15.05 -21.38 12.73
N SER A 88 -15.29 -22.61 12.29
CA SER A 88 -14.25 -23.62 12.09
C SER A 88 -13.53 -23.39 10.75
N GLY A 89 -12.29 -22.89 10.81
CA GLY A 89 -11.44 -22.68 9.62
C GLY A 89 -11.17 -21.22 9.26
N GLY A 90 -11.59 -20.26 10.10
CA GLY A 90 -11.22 -18.86 9.93
C GLY A 90 -9.80 -18.54 10.42
N LYS A 91 -9.23 -17.45 9.90
CA LYS A 91 -7.88 -16.97 10.22
C LYS A 91 -7.93 -15.49 10.59
N PHE A 92 -7.16 -15.11 11.61
CA PHE A 92 -6.88 -13.71 11.89
C PHE A 92 -5.84 -13.19 10.90
N THR A 93 -6.19 -12.13 10.19
CA THR A 93 -5.33 -11.47 9.20
C THR A 93 -5.32 -9.96 9.48
N MET A 94 -4.23 -9.31 9.12
CA MET A 94 -4.08 -7.86 9.15
C MET A 94 -3.50 -7.39 7.84
N ASP A 95 -3.97 -6.24 7.34
CA ASP A 95 -3.34 -5.55 6.23
C ASP A 95 -2.32 -4.51 6.72
N GLY A 96 -1.53 -3.97 5.78
CA GLY A 96 -0.47 -3.03 6.07
C GLY A 96 0.11 -2.40 4.81
N CYS A 97 1.26 -1.76 4.98
CA CYS A 97 2.03 -1.12 3.90
C CYS A 97 3.33 -1.90 3.66
N ALA A 98 3.64 -2.18 2.39
CA ALA A 98 4.89 -2.80 1.97
C ALA A 98 5.67 -1.87 1.05
N THR A 99 6.99 -1.81 1.20
CA THR A 99 7.86 -1.07 0.30
C THR A 99 8.94 -2.00 -0.24
N PHE A 100 8.97 -2.18 -1.56
CA PHE A 100 9.98 -2.96 -2.26
C PHE A 100 10.94 -2.07 -3.02
N TYR A 101 12.21 -2.49 -3.14
CA TYR A 101 13.25 -1.76 -3.86
C TYR A 101 14.21 -2.70 -4.57
N ARG A 102 14.79 -2.28 -5.70
CA ARG A 102 15.79 -3.06 -6.42
C ARG A 102 17.11 -3.15 -5.66
N LYS A 103 17.55 -4.36 -5.34
CA LYS A 103 18.86 -4.63 -4.71
C LYS A 103 20.02 -4.19 -5.59
N SER A 104 19.84 -4.19 -6.91
CA SER A 104 20.84 -3.73 -7.87
C SER A 104 21.04 -2.22 -7.90
N LYS A 105 20.07 -1.43 -7.40
CA LYS A 105 20.15 0.04 -7.41
C LYS A 105 20.27 0.67 -6.03
N PHE A 106 19.75 0.01 -5.00
CA PHE A 106 19.71 0.58 -3.66
C PHE A 106 20.25 -0.36 -2.60
N THR A 107 20.84 0.26 -1.58
CA THR A 107 21.12 -0.37 -0.28
C THR A 107 20.24 0.29 0.76
N ILE A 108 19.63 -0.51 1.65
CA ILE A 108 18.86 0.05 2.76
C ILE A 108 19.83 0.57 3.83
N VAL A 109 19.66 1.83 4.21
CA VAL A 109 20.45 2.47 5.27
C VAL A 109 19.70 2.40 6.59
N ASP A 110 18.40 2.68 6.56
CA ASP A 110 17.54 2.66 7.73
C ASP A 110 16.07 2.44 7.35
N GLN A 111 15.27 2.00 8.32
CA GLN A 111 13.84 1.83 8.16
C GLN A 111 13.08 2.16 9.45
N CYS A 112 11.94 2.82 9.32
CA CYS A 112 11.09 3.21 10.44
C CYS A 112 9.62 2.90 10.12
N GLY A 113 9.00 2.06 10.96
CA GLY A 113 7.55 1.82 10.92
C GLY A 113 6.84 2.74 11.89
N LEU A 114 5.84 3.48 11.41
CA LEU A 114 5.03 4.40 12.19
C LEU A 114 3.65 3.80 12.46
N GLU A 115 3.19 3.89 13.70
CA GLU A 115 1.82 3.58 14.09
C GLU A 115 1.15 4.88 14.54
N PHE A 116 0.18 5.37 13.76
CA PHE A 116 -0.47 6.64 14.10
C PHE A 116 -1.15 6.58 15.47
N SER A 117 -1.70 5.42 15.85
CA SER A 117 -2.30 5.22 17.17
C SER A 117 -1.32 5.45 18.33
N GLN A 118 -0.03 5.13 18.18
CA GLN A 118 1.01 5.40 19.18
C GLN A 118 1.41 6.87 19.16
N LEU A 119 1.65 7.42 17.96
CA LEU A 119 2.06 8.81 17.78
C LEU A 119 1.00 9.80 18.28
N ILE A 120 -0.28 9.49 18.06
CA ILE A 120 -1.42 10.27 18.57
C ILE A 120 -1.45 10.27 20.09
N LYS A 121 -1.23 9.12 20.74
CA LYS A 121 -1.20 9.06 22.21
C LYS A 121 -0.05 9.90 22.78
N GLN A 122 1.11 9.88 22.14
CA GLN A 122 2.25 10.70 22.53
C GLN A 122 1.97 12.19 22.29
N ALA A 123 1.64 12.58 21.07
CA ALA A 123 1.36 13.97 20.70
C ALA A 123 0.21 14.57 21.51
N SER A 124 -0.84 13.80 21.79
CA SER A 124 -1.95 14.26 22.66
C SER A 124 -1.47 14.61 24.06
N ARG A 125 -0.50 13.88 24.62
CA ARG A 125 0.06 14.18 25.95
C ARG A 125 0.96 15.41 25.96
N GLU A 126 1.72 15.60 24.88
CA GLU A 126 2.74 16.64 24.75
C GLU A 126 2.16 17.98 24.30
N GLN A 127 1.19 17.98 23.38
CA GLN A 127 0.75 19.17 22.65
C GLN A 127 -0.64 19.65 23.07
N LEU A 128 -1.49 18.78 23.62
CA LEU A 128 -2.88 19.14 23.95
C LEU A 128 -3.10 19.39 25.45
N PRO A 129 -3.94 20.38 25.81
CA PRO A 129 -4.40 20.57 27.18
C PRO A 129 -5.02 19.30 27.77
N ARG A 130 -4.80 19.04 29.07
CA ARG A 130 -5.28 17.82 29.79
C ARG A 130 -6.76 17.50 29.57
N GLN A 131 -7.59 18.52 29.38
CA GLN A 131 -9.03 18.38 29.15
C GLN A 131 -9.34 17.73 27.80
N LEU A 132 -8.57 18.04 26.75
CA LEU A 132 -8.75 17.54 25.40
C LEU A 132 -8.08 16.18 25.17
N GLN A 133 -7.08 15.80 25.97
CA GLN A 133 -6.30 14.56 25.76
C GLN A 133 -7.17 13.29 25.67
N ARG A 134 -8.16 13.15 26.56
CA ARG A 134 -9.07 11.98 26.55
C ARG A 134 -9.93 11.94 25.28
N GLN A 135 -10.35 13.10 24.81
CA GLN A 135 -11.19 13.25 23.64
C GLN A 135 -10.40 13.03 22.35
N ALA A 136 -9.17 13.57 22.29
CA ALA A 136 -8.21 13.33 21.23
C ALA A 136 -7.95 11.83 21.03
N VAL A 137 -7.63 11.11 22.12
CA VAL A 137 -7.41 9.66 22.05
C VAL A 137 -8.65 8.89 21.62
N ARG A 138 -9.86 9.32 21.99
CA ARG A 138 -11.09 8.65 21.53
C ARG A 138 -11.39 8.89 20.06
N ARG A 139 -11.17 10.12 19.57
CA ARG A 139 -11.52 10.52 18.20
C ARG A 139 -10.46 10.10 17.18
N LEU A 140 -9.19 10.35 17.49
CA LEU A 140 -8.09 10.25 16.54
C LEU A 140 -7.49 8.85 16.47
N LEU A 141 -7.65 8.02 17.51
CA LEU A 141 -7.03 6.69 17.56
C LEU A 141 -7.64 5.78 16.49
N LYS A 142 -6.92 5.67 15.38
CA LYS A 142 -7.15 4.76 14.28
C LYS A 142 -5.89 3.95 14.02
N ASP A 143 -6.06 2.77 13.46
CA ASP A 143 -5.01 1.76 13.33
C ASP A 143 -4.24 1.85 12.00
N ASN A 144 -4.12 3.07 11.47
CA ASN A 144 -3.36 3.32 10.26
C ASN A 144 -1.85 3.33 10.55
N VAL A 145 -1.06 3.05 9.51
CA VAL A 145 0.40 2.96 9.61
C VAL A 145 1.09 3.73 8.48
N ALA A 146 2.36 4.01 8.68
CA ALA A 146 3.27 4.45 7.62
C ALA A 146 4.61 3.71 7.73
N LEU A 147 5.35 3.66 6.63
CA LEU A 147 6.63 2.98 6.53
C LEU A 147 7.62 3.90 5.80
N LEU A 148 8.71 4.25 6.47
CA LEU A 148 9.80 5.10 5.96
C LEU A 148 11.03 4.22 5.72
N LEU A 149 11.58 4.27 4.50
CA LEU A 149 12.83 3.60 4.14
C LEU A 149 13.83 4.64 3.67
N LEU A 150 15.00 4.70 4.29
CA LEU A 150 16.14 5.45 3.81
C LEU A 150 17.01 4.54 2.94
N LEU A 151 17.12 4.88 1.67
CA LEU A 151 17.84 4.13 0.65
C LEU A 151 19.07 4.92 0.19
N GLU A 152 20.22 4.26 0.09
CA GLU A 152 21.41 4.77 -0.60
C GLU A 152 21.44 4.26 -2.03
N VAL A 153 21.61 5.17 -2.99
CA VAL A 153 21.79 4.82 -4.40
C VAL A 153 23.19 4.25 -4.59
N LYS A 154 23.28 3.05 -5.16
CA LYS A 154 24.55 2.41 -5.50
C LYS A 154 25.26 3.18 -6.60
N ASN A 155 26.59 3.30 -6.48
CA ASN A 155 27.43 3.79 -7.56
C ASN A 155 27.41 2.81 -8.74
N GLU A 156 27.80 3.27 -9.94
CA GLU A 156 27.73 2.44 -11.14
C GLU A 156 28.46 1.08 -11.00
N GLY A 157 29.62 1.06 -10.34
CA GLY A 157 30.38 -0.17 -10.09
C GLY A 157 29.61 -1.16 -9.21
N ASP A 158 29.09 -0.67 -8.08
CA ASP A 158 28.31 -1.48 -7.13
C ASP A 158 26.99 -1.95 -7.74
N ALA A 159 26.37 -1.11 -8.58
CA ALA A 159 25.15 -1.44 -9.29
C ALA A 159 25.39 -2.55 -10.33
N ARG A 160 26.48 -2.46 -11.11
CA ARG A 160 26.88 -3.50 -12.07
C ARG A 160 27.20 -4.82 -11.37
N ALA A 161 27.96 -4.79 -10.27
CA ALA A 161 28.28 -5.97 -9.48
C ALA A 161 27.00 -6.63 -8.90
N ALA A 162 26.08 -5.82 -8.38
CA ALA A 162 24.82 -6.31 -7.85
C ALA A 162 23.90 -6.88 -8.95
N ALA A 163 23.85 -6.27 -10.13
CA ALA A 163 23.11 -6.79 -11.27
C ALA A 163 23.68 -8.14 -11.75
N ALA A 164 25.01 -8.28 -11.84
CA ALA A 164 25.65 -9.54 -12.21
C ALA A 164 25.38 -10.65 -11.18
N ALA A 165 25.38 -10.32 -9.88
CA ALA A 165 25.04 -11.27 -8.82
C ALA A 165 23.57 -11.72 -8.91
N GLU A 166 22.66 -10.80 -9.23
CA GLU A 166 21.24 -11.08 -9.44
C GLU A 166 21.00 -11.99 -10.65
N GLU A 167 21.68 -11.73 -11.77
CA GLU A 167 21.60 -12.55 -12.99
C GLU A 167 22.12 -13.98 -12.74
N ALA A 168 23.24 -14.12 -12.02
CA ALA A 168 23.76 -15.42 -11.62
C ALA A 168 22.80 -16.19 -10.69
N GLU A 169 22.10 -15.50 -9.79
CA GLU A 169 21.09 -16.10 -8.91
C GLU A 169 19.84 -16.55 -9.69
N ARG A 170 19.39 -15.76 -10.67
CA ARG A 170 18.29 -16.14 -11.57
C ARG A 170 18.64 -17.38 -12.40
N GLY A 171 19.85 -17.44 -12.95
CA GLY A 171 20.34 -18.60 -13.70
C GLY A 171 20.26 -19.90 -12.90
N ARG A 172 20.75 -19.88 -11.65
CA ARG A 172 20.65 -21.03 -10.72
C ARG A 172 19.20 -21.43 -10.45
N ASN A 173 18.31 -20.46 -10.19
CA ASN A 173 16.89 -20.74 -9.94
C ASN A 173 16.16 -21.32 -11.16
N THR A 174 16.57 -20.98 -12.39
CA THR A 174 16.04 -21.60 -13.61
C THR A 174 16.54 -23.03 -13.83
N GLU A 175 17.78 -23.33 -13.45
CA GLU A 175 18.34 -24.69 -13.49
C GLU A 175 17.69 -25.61 -12.46
N THR A 176 17.48 -25.16 -11.21
CA THR A 176 16.77 -25.94 -10.19
C THR A 176 15.36 -26.30 -10.64
N ARG A 177 14.64 -25.37 -11.29
CA ARG A 177 13.31 -25.64 -11.88
C ARG A 177 13.35 -26.70 -12.99
N ARG A 178 14.38 -26.72 -13.85
CA ARG A 178 14.54 -27.79 -14.86
C ARG A 178 14.79 -29.15 -14.20
N CYS A 179 15.54 -29.19 -13.10
CA CYS A 179 15.79 -30.42 -12.35
C CYS A 179 14.55 -30.95 -11.63
N ASP A 180 13.71 -30.09 -11.05
CA ASP A 180 12.47 -30.48 -10.35
C ASP A 180 11.36 -30.94 -11.32
N VAL A 181 11.26 -30.30 -12.48
CA VAL A 181 10.37 -30.75 -13.57
C VAL A 181 10.84 -32.10 -14.14
N ASN A 182 12.15 -32.31 -14.27
CA ASN A 182 12.69 -33.61 -14.70
C ASN A 182 12.49 -34.70 -13.64
N ARG A 183 12.62 -34.38 -12.33
CA ARG A 183 12.34 -35.34 -11.23
C ARG A 183 10.88 -35.78 -11.17
N SER A 184 9.94 -34.84 -11.32
CA SER A 184 8.50 -35.15 -11.38
C SER A 184 8.10 -35.91 -12.66
N SER A 185 8.87 -35.79 -13.75
CA SER A 185 8.71 -36.61 -14.96
C SER A 185 9.25 -38.05 -14.81
N SER A 186 10.25 -38.26 -13.95
CA SER A 186 10.77 -39.61 -13.64
C SER A 186 9.89 -40.39 -12.66
N ASP A 187 9.21 -39.70 -11.72
CA ASP A 187 8.26 -40.35 -10.80
C ASP A 187 6.96 -40.80 -11.52
N SER A 188 6.57 -40.10 -12.58
CA SER A 188 5.42 -40.49 -13.42
C SER A 188 5.74 -41.68 -14.35
N ARG A 189 7.01 -42.00 -14.62
CA ARG A 189 7.41 -43.23 -15.32
C ARG A 189 7.49 -44.45 -14.39
N ALA A 190 7.81 -44.26 -13.10
CA ALA A 190 7.90 -45.35 -12.13
C ALA A 190 6.53 -45.96 -11.74
N LEU A 191 5.42 -45.25 -11.94
CA LEU A 191 4.07 -45.72 -11.65
C LEU A 191 3.38 -46.48 -12.80
N SER A 192 4.04 -46.62 -13.96
CA SER A 192 3.48 -47.32 -15.13
C SER A 192 3.96 -48.77 -15.31
N ALA A 193 4.85 -49.26 -14.44
CA ALA A 193 5.53 -50.55 -14.61
C ALA A 193 5.04 -51.68 -13.66
N SER A 194 3.91 -51.51 -12.95
CA SER A 194 3.40 -52.50 -12.00
C SER A 194 1.92 -52.85 -12.19
N ALA A 195 1.49 -53.20 -13.40
CA ALA A 195 0.14 -53.73 -13.61
C ALA A 195 0.06 -54.73 -14.77
N THR A 196 0.74 -55.86 -14.65
CA THR A 196 0.48 -57.03 -15.52
C THR A 196 0.75 -58.33 -14.77
N THR A 197 -0.26 -58.91 -14.09
CA THR A 197 -0.43 -60.38 -13.97
C THR A 197 -1.83 -60.77 -13.44
N ARG A 198 -2.61 -61.51 -14.27
CA ARG A 198 -3.56 -62.65 -13.97
C ARG A 198 -4.66 -62.48 -12.87
N SER A 199 -5.87 -63.07 -12.90
CA SER A 199 -6.57 -64.04 -13.76
C SER A 199 -8.00 -64.32 -13.21
N ARG A 200 -9.01 -64.34 -14.11
CA ARG A 200 -10.17 -65.27 -14.30
C ARG A 200 -11.28 -65.57 -13.25
N HIS A 201 -12.50 -65.68 -13.84
CA HIS A 201 -13.75 -66.40 -13.50
C HIS A 201 -14.64 -65.81 -12.38
N ALA A 202 -15.98 -65.77 -12.44
CA ALA A 202 -16.98 -66.52 -13.21
C ALA A 202 -18.28 -65.69 -13.47
N SER A 203 -19.16 -66.28 -14.27
CA SER A 203 -20.33 -65.76 -15.00
C SER A 203 -21.71 -66.07 -14.36
N THR A 204 -22.72 -65.23 -14.63
CA THR A 204 -24.17 -65.54 -14.90
C THR A 204 -24.94 -64.22 -15.13
N GLU A 205 -25.42 -63.90 -16.35
CA GLU A 205 -26.82 -64.00 -16.86
C GLU A 205 -27.89 -63.40 -15.91
N THR A 206 -28.68 -62.35 -16.23
CA THR A 206 -29.79 -62.32 -17.20
C THR A 206 -30.49 -60.94 -17.28
N SER A 207 -31.09 -60.67 -18.46
CA SER A 207 -32.27 -59.83 -18.82
C SER A 207 -32.38 -58.33 -18.53
N SER A 208 -32.50 -57.56 -19.62
CA SER A 208 -33.30 -56.31 -19.77
C SER A 208 -34.81 -56.64 -19.84
N PRO A 209 -35.78 -55.68 -19.69
CA PRO A 209 -36.00 -54.64 -20.72
C PRO A 209 -36.60 -53.27 -20.27
N ASN A 210 -36.40 -52.29 -21.15
CA ASN A 210 -37.26 -51.17 -21.61
C ASN A 210 -38.07 -50.23 -20.69
N SER A 211 -37.92 -48.95 -21.07
CA SER A 211 -38.94 -47.90 -21.34
C SER A 211 -39.68 -47.25 -20.17
N THR A 212 -39.62 -45.91 -20.04
CA THR A 212 -40.53 -44.93 -20.69
C THR A 212 -40.36 -43.54 -20.03
N ASP A 213 -40.26 -42.49 -20.85
CA ASP A 213 -40.61 -41.10 -20.47
C ASP A 213 -42.10 -40.98 -20.08
N PRO A 214 -42.54 -39.91 -19.39
CA PRO A 214 -43.07 -38.80 -20.17
C PRO A 214 -42.81 -37.38 -19.64
N VAL A 215 -42.81 -36.49 -20.63
CA VAL A 215 -42.98 -35.04 -20.68
C VAL A 215 -44.14 -34.48 -19.85
N SER A 216 -43.97 -33.31 -19.23
CA SER A 216 -45.04 -32.29 -19.13
C SER A 216 -44.52 -30.87 -18.85
N ARG A 217 -44.66 -30.00 -19.86
CA ARG A 217 -45.20 -28.61 -19.89
C ARG A 217 -45.10 -27.79 -18.59
N GLY A 218 -44.53 -26.59 -18.54
CA GLY A 218 -44.75 -25.44 -19.44
C GLY A 218 -45.69 -24.43 -18.75
N ARG A 219 -45.15 -23.28 -18.30
CA ARG A 219 -45.94 -22.06 -18.09
C ARG A 219 -45.04 -20.81 -18.06
N GLU A 220 -45.06 -20.09 -19.17
CA GLU A 220 -44.75 -18.67 -19.26
C GLU A 220 -45.90 -17.86 -18.64
N GLN A 221 -45.57 -16.77 -17.94
CA GLN A 221 -46.42 -15.60 -17.80
C GLN A 221 -45.56 -14.33 -17.89
N GLN A 222 -45.75 -13.60 -19.00
CA GLN A 222 -45.47 -12.18 -19.15
C GLN A 222 -46.75 -11.38 -18.85
N ALA A 223 -46.61 -10.23 -18.17
CA ALA A 223 -47.45 -9.02 -18.28
C ALA A 223 -46.75 -7.90 -17.47
N THR A 224 -46.04 -6.95 -18.10
CA THR A 224 -46.50 -5.61 -18.53
C THR A 224 -46.95 -4.66 -17.42
N GLY A 225 -46.28 -3.50 -17.31
CA GLY A 225 -46.99 -2.21 -17.34
C GLY A 225 -46.78 -1.22 -16.20
N ALA A 226 -46.24 -0.05 -16.58
CA ALA A 226 -46.50 1.31 -16.07
C ALA A 226 -45.78 1.80 -14.80
N GLY A 227 -45.11 2.95 -14.97
CA GLY A 227 -44.39 3.67 -13.94
C GLY A 227 -45.23 4.64 -13.11
N VAL A 228 -44.58 5.15 -12.06
CA VAL A 228 -44.99 6.34 -11.32
C VAL A 228 -43.72 7.07 -10.89
N ALA A 229 -43.68 8.37 -11.19
CA ALA A 229 -42.72 9.30 -10.64
C ALA A 229 -43.19 9.76 -9.25
N SER A 230 -42.30 9.75 -8.26
CA SER A 230 -42.37 10.66 -7.11
C SER A 230 -41.03 10.64 -6.37
N GLY A 231 -40.53 11.84 -6.06
CA GLY A 231 -39.28 12.04 -5.35
C GLY A 231 -39.28 11.54 -3.91
N GLY A 232 -38.08 11.40 -3.37
CA GLY A 232 -37.82 11.09 -1.98
C GLY A 232 -36.33 10.93 -1.78
N GLY A 233 -35.74 11.74 -0.89
CA GLY A 233 -34.33 11.72 -0.57
C GLY A 233 -33.84 10.33 -0.17
N GLY A 234 -32.79 9.87 -0.85
CA GLY A 234 -32.12 8.61 -0.57
C GLY A 234 -30.96 8.83 0.39
N THR A 235 -31.15 8.35 1.61
CA THR A 235 -30.18 8.16 2.68
C THR A 235 -28.93 7.41 2.18
N LEU A 236 -27.76 7.94 2.54
CA LEU A 236 -26.45 7.32 2.38
C LEU A 236 -26.40 5.97 3.10
N GLY A 237 -26.36 4.87 2.34
CA GLY A 237 -26.06 3.53 2.85
C GLY A 237 -24.55 3.34 2.98
N SER A 238 -23.97 3.79 4.09
CA SER A 238 -22.57 3.54 4.44
C SER A 238 -22.41 2.15 5.05
N ASN A 239 -22.14 1.14 4.23
CA ASN A 239 -21.66 -0.17 4.71
C ASN A 239 -20.16 -0.29 4.47
N ARG A 240 -19.37 0.55 5.15
CA ARG A 240 -17.96 0.25 5.45
C ARG A 240 -17.91 -0.01 6.95
N ALA A 241 -17.88 -1.29 7.31
CA ALA A 241 -17.92 -1.73 8.70
C ALA A 241 -16.59 -1.40 9.41
N GLU A 242 -16.45 -0.17 9.92
CA GLU A 242 -15.67 0.05 11.14
C GLU A 242 -16.59 -0.35 12.30
N SER A 243 -16.44 -1.58 12.83
CA SER A 243 -17.14 -1.97 14.04
C SER A 243 -16.54 -1.22 15.24
N GLU A 244 -17.13 -0.10 15.63
CA GLU A 244 -16.95 0.44 16.97
C GLU A 244 -17.64 -0.50 17.97
N ASN A 245 -16.87 -1.17 18.83
CA ASN A 245 -17.43 -1.88 19.98
C ASN A 245 -16.87 -1.29 21.28
N PRO A 246 -17.72 -0.84 22.23
CA PRO A 246 -17.26 -0.22 23.46
C PRO A 246 -16.79 -1.28 24.46
N ARG A 247 -15.78 -0.93 25.27
CA ARG A 247 -15.21 -1.79 26.30
C ARG A 247 -16.24 -2.14 27.38
N GLY A 248 -16.27 -3.41 27.79
CA GLY A 248 -16.93 -3.93 28.99
C GLY A 248 -16.19 -5.14 29.56
N SER A 249 -15.81 -5.02 30.83
CA SER A 249 -15.05 -5.87 31.77
C SER A 249 -15.35 -7.39 31.92
N ARG A 250 -14.25 -8.12 32.21
CA ARG A 250 -14.03 -9.31 33.09
C ARG A 250 -14.88 -10.59 32.91
N ALA A 251 -14.20 -11.70 32.61
CA ALA A 251 -14.30 -12.96 33.39
C ALA A 251 -13.09 -13.89 33.13
N SER A 252 -12.68 -14.56 34.20
CA SER A 252 -11.62 -15.55 34.36
C SER A 252 -11.95 -16.92 33.74
N GLY A 253 -10.93 -17.66 33.31
CA GLY A 253 -11.04 -19.10 33.06
C GLY A 253 -9.83 -19.66 32.32
N LEU A 254 -9.06 -20.50 33.01
CA LEU A 254 -7.94 -21.27 32.49
C LEU A 254 -8.41 -22.26 31.41
N ASP A 255 -7.68 -22.39 30.31
CA ASP A 255 -7.30 -23.72 29.84
C ASP A 255 -5.99 -23.70 29.05
N LYS A 256 -5.19 -24.72 29.29
CA LYS A 256 -3.82 -24.90 28.77
C LYS A 256 -3.84 -25.77 27.52
N ASP A 257 -2.75 -25.65 26.76
CA ASP A 257 -2.23 -26.63 25.79
C ASP A 257 -2.86 -26.68 24.38
N ALA A 258 -2.30 -25.86 23.49
CA ALA A 258 -2.10 -26.21 22.09
C ALA A 258 -0.92 -25.40 21.50
N GLU A 259 0.26 -25.99 21.44
CA GLU A 259 1.36 -25.48 20.61
C GLU A 259 1.13 -25.82 19.13
N PRO A 260 1.22 -24.88 18.19
CA PRO A 260 1.48 -25.19 16.79
C PRO A 260 2.98 -25.09 16.49
N VAL A 261 3.46 -26.16 15.87
CA VAL A 261 4.81 -26.38 15.33
C VAL A 261 5.31 -25.16 14.55
N ARG A 262 6.28 -24.43 15.12
CA ARG A 262 7.01 -23.34 14.46
C ARG A 262 8.02 -23.92 13.48
N SER A 263 7.88 -23.58 12.19
CA SER A 263 8.84 -23.95 11.15
C SER A 263 10.16 -23.16 11.29
N LYS A 264 11.27 -23.91 11.18
CA LYS A 264 12.65 -23.46 11.38
C LYS A 264 13.22 -22.70 10.16
N LEU A 265 12.74 -21.49 9.87
CA LEU A 265 13.32 -20.60 8.85
C LEU A 265 13.67 -19.19 9.36
N ARG A 266 13.66 -18.96 10.68
CA ARG A 266 13.99 -17.69 11.34
C ARG A 266 15.50 -17.41 11.53
N ALA A 267 16.38 -17.98 10.71
CA ALA A 267 17.81 -17.93 11.02
C ALA A 267 18.56 -16.64 10.62
N ASN A 268 17.97 -15.66 9.91
CA ASN A 268 18.72 -14.46 9.46
C ASN A 268 17.90 -13.15 9.34
N ALA A 269 16.78 -13.00 10.07
CA ALA A 269 16.08 -11.71 10.14
C ALA A 269 16.66 -10.85 11.27
N PRO A 270 17.17 -9.62 11.03
CA PRO A 270 17.64 -8.75 12.10
C PRO A 270 16.50 -8.47 13.10
N ALA A 271 16.83 -8.50 14.39
CA ALA A 271 15.88 -8.36 15.48
C ALA A 271 15.12 -7.03 15.39
N TRP A 272 13.79 -7.13 15.29
CA TRP A 272 12.86 -5.99 15.29
C TRP A 272 12.67 -5.48 16.72
N GLY A 273 12.84 -4.16 16.94
CA GLY A 273 12.20 -3.46 18.08
C GLY A 273 13.05 -2.53 18.95
N GLU A 274 14.39 -2.57 18.90
CA GLU A 274 15.21 -1.79 19.86
C GLU A 274 15.70 -0.44 19.33
N THR A 275 15.96 -0.30 18.03
CA THR A 275 16.49 0.94 17.45
C THR A 275 15.50 2.10 17.48
N SER A 276 14.19 1.84 17.32
CA SER A 276 13.16 2.88 17.43
C SER A 276 12.99 3.38 18.87
N ARG A 277 13.03 2.52 19.88
CA ARG A 277 12.93 2.93 21.30
C ARG A 277 14.10 3.82 21.73
N LEU A 278 15.33 3.44 21.37
CA LEU A 278 16.54 4.20 21.72
C LEU A 278 16.57 5.61 21.10
N PHE A 279 16.07 5.79 19.88
CA PHE A 279 16.00 7.11 19.24
C PHE A 279 15.01 8.04 19.96
N PHE A 280 13.82 7.53 20.32
CA PHE A 280 12.77 8.36 20.91
C PHE A 280 12.94 8.64 22.41
N ASP A 281 13.53 7.71 23.19
CA ASP A 281 13.82 7.95 24.62
C ASP A 281 14.96 8.98 24.82
N THR A 282 15.92 9.05 23.89
CA THR A 282 17.04 10.02 23.95
C THR A 282 16.59 11.45 23.60
N LEU A 283 15.54 11.61 22.80
CA LEU A 283 15.03 12.92 22.39
C LEU A 283 14.10 13.56 23.43
N ALA A 284 13.42 12.77 24.27
CA ALA A 284 12.61 13.29 25.38
C ALA A 284 13.44 14.06 26.43
N SER A 285 14.77 13.87 26.47
CA SER A 285 15.66 14.57 27.41
C SER A 285 16.26 15.88 26.87
N THR A 286 15.97 16.27 25.62
CA THR A 286 16.56 17.46 24.98
C THR A 286 15.53 18.53 24.63
N HIS A 287 14.70 18.93 25.61
CA HIS A 287 13.96 20.18 25.53
C HIS A 287 14.82 21.37 25.96
N GLY A 288 15.67 21.83 25.03
CA GLY A 288 16.34 23.12 25.10
C GLY A 288 16.12 23.87 23.78
N ARG A 289 15.57 25.08 23.86
CA ARG A 289 15.38 26.00 22.72
C ARG A 289 16.64 26.05 21.84
N ALA A 290 16.53 25.63 20.58
CA ALA A 290 17.51 25.95 19.55
C ALA A 290 16.78 26.67 18.41
N GLY A 291 16.98 28.00 18.33
CA GLY A 291 16.72 28.74 17.10
C GLY A 291 17.77 28.34 16.07
N GLY A 292 17.35 27.67 15.00
CA GLY A 292 18.21 27.27 13.89
C GLY A 292 17.96 28.16 12.67
N ALA A 293 19.04 28.74 12.14
CA ALA A 293 19.05 29.57 10.94
C ALA A 293 18.56 28.82 9.68
N PRO A 294 18.15 29.54 8.61
CA PRO A 294 17.66 28.92 7.38
C PRO A 294 18.80 28.25 6.61
N TRP A 295 18.45 27.14 5.97
CA TRP A 295 19.22 26.29 5.05
C TRP A 295 20.26 27.06 4.20
N GLY A 296 21.54 26.97 4.59
CA GLY A 296 22.68 27.37 3.77
C GLY A 296 23.23 26.16 3.02
N TYR A 297 23.17 26.20 1.69
CA TYR A 297 23.79 25.22 0.80
C TYR A 297 25.32 25.26 0.98
N ALA A 298 25.91 24.15 1.43
CA ALA A 298 27.36 23.98 1.40
C ALA A 298 27.77 23.42 0.03
N ALA A 299 28.24 24.31 -0.84
CA ALA A 299 28.89 23.93 -2.09
C ALA A 299 30.26 23.29 -1.82
N GLY A 300 30.51 22.16 -2.48
CA GLY A 300 31.83 21.65 -2.89
C GLY A 300 32.87 21.40 -1.80
N TYR A 301 33.15 20.12 -1.51
CA TYR A 301 34.43 19.71 -0.94
C TYR A 301 34.98 18.51 -1.71
N THR A 302 36.22 18.64 -2.17
CA THR A 302 37.02 17.55 -2.74
C THR A 302 37.66 16.75 -1.60
N SER A 303 37.49 15.43 -1.61
CA SER A 303 38.23 14.51 -0.74
C SER A 303 39.73 14.56 -1.03
N ALA A 304 40.54 14.26 0.00
CA ALA A 304 42.01 14.25 -0.02
C ALA A 304 42.65 13.28 -1.04
N ASP A 305 41.85 12.43 -1.69
CA ASP A 305 42.32 11.45 -2.67
C ASP A 305 42.21 11.90 -4.13
N GLY A 306 41.86 13.17 -4.40
CA GLY A 306 41.86 13.73 -5.77
C GLY A 306 40.82 13.11 -6.73
N ASN A 307 40.03 12.15 -6.27
CA ASN A 307 38.86 11.65 -6.97
C ASN A 307 37.65 12.45 -6.47
N PRO A 308 36.85 13.11 -7.33
CA PRO A 308 35.62 13.75 -6.89
C PRO A 308 34.78 12.67 -6.21
N SER A 309 34.62 12.78 -4.89
CA SER A 309 33.75 11.89 -4.14
C SER A 309 32.37 12.02 -4.78
N ALA A 310 31.94 11.00 -5.53
CA ALA A 310 30.60 10.98 -6.09
C ALA A 310 29.65 11.26 -4.93
N HIS A 311 28.98 12.41 -4.96
CA HIS A 311 28.09 12.80 -3.88
C HIS A 311 27.09 11.67 -3.67
N ARG A 312 27.15 11.03 -2.50
CA ARG A 312 26.29 9.89 -2.20
C ARG A 312 24.85 10.36 -2.23
N LYS A 313 24.02 9.69 -3.02
CA LYS A 313 22.61 10.05 -3.18
C LYS A 313 21.77 9.22 -2.22
N LEU A 314 21.07 9.89 -1.32
CA LEU A 314 20.15 9.28 -0.37
C LEU A 314 18.71 9.60 -0.76
N LEU A 315 17.83 8.60 -0.67
CA LEU A 315 16.41 8.70 -0.99
C LEU A 315 15.60 8.18 0.20
N LEU A 316 14.82 9.07 0.82
CA LEU A 316 13.83 8.72 1.82
C LEU A 316 12.49 8.45 1.13
N VAL A 317 12.04 7.20 1.19
CA VAL A 317 10.75 6.76 0.66
C VAL A 317 9.78 6.56 1.81
N ALA A 318 8.70 7.33 1.84
CA ALA A 318 7.58 7.14 2.75
C ALA A 318 6.41 6.49 2.03
N ASN A 319 5.76 5.53 2.69
CA ASN A 319 4.57 4.84 2.22
C ASN A 319 3.51 4.86 3.33
N THR A 320 2.26 5.24 3.04
CA THR A 320 1.19 5.27 4.04
C THR A 320 -0.17 4.89 3.47
N HIS A 321 -1.09 4.54 4.36
CA HIS A 321 -2.51 4.39 4.07
C HIS A 321 -3.31 5.10 5.18
N ILE A 322 -3.81 6.30 4.88
CA ILE A 322 -4.56 7.18 5.79
C ILE A 322 -5.99 6.67 5.96
N VAL A 323 -6.64 6.99 7.10
CA VAL A 323 -8.01 6.55 7.41
C VAL A 323 -8.99 6.87 6.28
N ALA A 324 -9.86 5.92 5.95
CA ALA A 324 -10.73 6.02 4.78
C ALA A 324 -12.10 6.63 5.03
N ASN A 325 -12.57 6.69 6.29
CA ASN A 325 -13.89 7.21 6.62
C ASN A 325 -14.07 8.65 6.08
N PRO A 326 -15.05 8.90 5.17
CA PRO A 326 -15.25 10.21 4.55
C PRO A 326 -15.67 11.30 5.54
N GLU A 327 -16.22 10.94 6.70
CA GLU A 327 -16.63 11.89 7.75
C GLU A 327 -15.48 12.21 8.73
N SER A 328 -14.30 11.64 8.53
CA SER A 328 -13.17 11.78 9.45
C SER A 328 -12.04 12.63 8.90
N ASN A 329 -12.38 13.75 8.24
CA ASN A 329 -11.39 14.67 7.66
C ASN A 329 -10.43 15.24 8.72
N ASP A 330 -10.91 15.51 9.93
CA ASP A 330 -10.09 15.88 11.08
C ASP A 330 -9.01 14.84 11.41
N VAL A 331 -9.38 13.57 11.40
CA VAL A 331 -8.44 12.46 11.63
C VAL A 331 -7.44 12.34 10.49
N LYS A 332 -7.89 12.50 9.23
CA LYS A 332 -7.00 12.47 8.05
C LYS A 332 -5.97 13.60 8.10
N ILE A 333 -6.39 14.82 8.41
CA ILE A 333 -5.50 15.99 8.59
C ILE A 333 -4.49 15.71 9.70
N TRP A 334 -4.93 15.15 10.84
CA TRP A 334 -4.03 14.82 11.94
C TRP A 334 -2.97 13.78 11.55
N GLN A 335 -3.38 12.71 10.86
CA GLN A 335 -2.47 11.67 10.38
C GLN A 335 -1.48 12.23 9.35
N ALA A 336 -1.94 13.04 8.41
CA ALA A 336 -1.09 13.71 7.42
C ALA A 336 -0.08 14.65 8.08
N GLN A 337 -0.52 15.53 9.00
CA GLN A 337 0.36 16.42 9.78
C GLN A 337 1.38 15.63 10.60
N THR A 338 0.95 14.53 11.23
CA THR A 338 1.85 13.66 12.00
C THR A 338 2.90 13.05 11.08
N LEU A 339 2.51 12.56 9.89
CA LEU A 339 3.43 11.95 8.94
C LEU A 339 4.49 12.93 8.46
N VAL A 340 4.10 14.11 7.98
CA VAL A 340 5.08 15.13 7.51
C VAL A 340 5.95 15.64 8.66
N GLY A 341 5.40 15.83 9.86
CA GLY A 341 6.19 16.20 11.03
C GLY A 341 7.20 15.12 11.44
N MET A 342 6.86 13.84 11.28
CA MET A 342 7.81 12.73 11.49
C MET A 342 8.89 12.69 10.42
N ILE A 343 8.54 12.95 9.16
CA ILE A 343 9.52 13.06 8.06
C ILE A 343 10.47 14.24 8.34
N GLU A 344 9.97 15.42 8.69
CA GLU A 344 10.81 16.58 9.03
C GLU A 344 11.77 16.30 10.19
N LYS A 345 11.25 15.72 11.28
CA LYS A 345 12.07 15.31 12.42
C LYS A 345 13.15 14.32 12.00
N TYR A 346 12.81 13.38 11.13
CA TYR A 346 13.78 12.43 10.58
C TYR A 346 14.85 13.17 9.76
N LEU A 347 14.46 14.08 8.86
CA LEU A 347 15.40 14.86 8.05
C LEU A 347 16.33 15.76 8.88
N LEU A 348 15.85 16.29 10.01
CA LEU A 348 16.63 17.18 10.88
C LEU A 348 17.54 16.42 11.86
N ALA A 349 17.03 15.34 12.46
CA ALA A 349 17.70 14.67 13.57
C ALA A 349 18.45 13.40 13.16
N PHE A 350 18.08 12.77 12.03
CA PHE A 350 18.64 11.49 11.66
C PHE A 350 19.98 11.66 10.92
N ARG A 351 21.06 11.35 11.63
CA ARG A 351 22.40 11.14 11.08
C ARG A 351 22.77 9.66 11.28
N PRO A 352 22.58 8.80 10.26
CA PRO A 352 22.92 7.38 10.39
C PRO A 352 24.40 7.24 10.77
N PRO A 353 24.79 6.25 11.58
CA PRO A 353 26.19 6.07 12.02
C PRO A 353 27.19 6.09 10.86
N ALA A 354 26.80 5.51 9.72
CA ALA A 354 27.61 5.47 8.49
C ALA A 354 27.90 6.86 7.87
N TYR A 355 27.23 7.94 8.30
CA TYR A 355 27.34 9.28 7.73
C TYR A 355 27.52 10.38 8.79
N ARG A 356 27.91 10.02 10.03
CA ARG A 356 28.13 11.01 11.10
C ARG A 356 29.16 12.07 10.72
N ASP A 357 30.19 11.67 9.99
CA ASP A 357 31.31 12.53 9.59
C ASP A 357 31.13 13.17 8.20
N SER A 358 30.01 12.89 7.51
CA SER A 358 29.72 13.49 6.21
C SER A 358 29.10 14.89 6.36
N PRO A 359 29.42 15.86 5.49
CA PRO A 359 28.67 17.12 5.42
C PRO A 359 27.19 16.80 5.22
N CYS A 360 26.30 17.67 5.70
CA CYS A 360 24.84 17.49 5.79
C CYS A 360 24.22 16.84 4.54
N LEU A 361 24.20 15.51 4.47
CA LEU A 361 23.57 14.78 3.38
C LEU A 361 22.07 14.78 3.64
N THR A 362 21.36 15.71 3.00
CA THR A 362 19.91 15.73 3.03
C THR A 362 19.39 14.74 1.98
N PRO A 363 18.59 13.73 2.37
CA PRO A 363 18.03 12.80 1.40
C PRO A 363 16.94 13.49 0.57
N ALA A 364 16.83 13.10 -0.71
CA ALA A 364 15.64 13.39 -1.49
C ALA A 364 14.44 12.67 -0.86
N VAL A 365 13.25 13.25 -0.95
CA VAL A 365 12.03 12.67 -0.37
C VAL A 365 11.06 12.28 -1.48
N VAL A 366 10.54 11.06 -1.37
CA VAL A 366 9.37 10.58 -2.13
C VAL A 366 8.35 10.08 -1.12
N LEU A 367 7.14 10.63 -1.16
CA LEU A 367 6.03 10.27 -0.30
C LEU A 367 4.90 9.69 -1.15
N CYS A 368 4.67 8.39 -0.96
CA CYS A 368 3.65 7.60 -1.63
C CYS A 368 2.53 7.25 -0.64
N GLY A 369 1.33 7.05 -1.15
CA GLY A 369 0.28 6.42 -0.36
C GLY A 369 -1.11 6.60 -0.91
N ASP A 370 -2.03 5.88 -0.26
CA ASP A 370 -3.47 6.15 -0.32
C ASP A 370 -3.79 7.13 0.83
N PHE A 371 -4.12 8.36 0.47
CA PHE A 371 -4.43 9.42 1.43
C PHE A 371 -5.92 9.51 1.74
N ASN A 372 -6.77 8.75 1.04
CA ASN A 372 -8.23 8.82 1.15
C ASN A 372 -8.77 10.26 1.13
N SER A 373 -8.10 11.14 0.38
CA SER A 373 -8.33 12.58 0.37
C SER A 373 -8.19 13.10 -1.06
N THR A 374 -9.14 13.89 -1.54
CA THR A 374 -9.13 14.44 -2.91
C THR A 374 -8.18 15.64 -3.04
N PRO A 375 -7.86 16.11 -4.28
CA PRO A 375 -7.07 17.32 -4.49
C PRO A 375 -7.71 18.58 -3.88
N ASP A 376 -8.99 18.49 -3.55
CA ASP A 376 -9.78 19.55 -2.94
C ASP A 376 -9.69 19.60 -1.42
N SER A 377 -9.01 18.64 -0.80
CA SER A 377 -8.97 18.46 0.65
C SER A 377 -7.92 19.33 1.34
N ALA A 378 -8.13 19.56 2.64
CA ALA A 378 -7.16 20.18 3.54
C ALA A 378 -5.87 19.35 3.66
N VAL A 379 -5.98 18.02 3.52
CA VAL A 379 -4.81 17.11 3.50
C VAL A 379 -3.94 17.43 2.30
N TYR A 380 -4.52 17.51 1.10
CA TYR A 380 -3.78 17.84 -0.12
C TYR A 380 -3.17 19.25 -0.05
N GLN A 381 -3.93 20.24 0.42
CA GLN A 381 -3.42 21.60 0.61
C GLN A 381 -2.23 21.63 1.58
N LEU A 382 -2.34 20.93 2.71
CA LEU A 382 -1.26 20.82 3.70
C LEU A 382 0.01 20.26 3.04
N LEU A 383 -0.11 19.13 2.34
CA LEU A 383 1.03 18.43 1.74
C LEU A 383 1.71 19.25 0.64
N VAL A 384 0.95 19.89 -0.26
CA VAL A 384 1.52 20.59 -1.42
C VAL A 384 2.00 21.99 -1.09
N THR A 385 1.31 22.71 -0.21
CA THR A 385 1.65 24.11 0.10
C THR A 385 2.49 24.26 1.37
N GLY A 386 2.65 23.18 2.15
CA GLY A 386 3.24 23.21 3.48
C GLY A 386 2.37 23.91 4.53
N ARG A 387 1.13 24.29 4.18
CA ARG A 387 0.22 25.07 5.01
C ARG A 387 -1.21 24.58 4.83
N CYS A 388 -2.03 24.78 5.86
CA CYS A 388 -3.46 24.47 5.80
C CYS A 388 -4.26 25.74 6.16
N ASP A 389 -5.24 26.09 5.33
CA ASP A 389 -6.15 27.19 5.63
C ASP A 389 -7.03 26.82 6.83
N ARG A 390 -7.02 27.69 7.86
CA ARG A 390 -7.81 27.49 9.08
C ARG A 390 -9.31 27.63 8.84
N HIS A 391 -9.72 28.19 7.70
CA HIS A 391 -11.11 28.29 7.26
C HIS A 391 -11.50 27.23 6.23
N HIS A 392 -10.63 26.25 5.95
CA HIS A 392 -10.95 25.18 5.02
C HIS A 392 -12.14 24.35 5.49
N ILE A 393 -13.03 23.97 4.57
CA ILE A 393 -14.29 23.28 4.88
C ILE A 393 -14.09 21.96 5.65
N ASP A 394 -13.01 21.22 5.36
CA ASP A 394 -12.66 19.98 6.05
C ASP A 394 -12.41 20.15 7.55
N LEU A 395 -11.98 21.34 8.00
CA LEU A 395 -11.79 21.62 9.42
C LEU A 395 -13.11 21.72 10.17
N ALA A 396 -14.25 21.88 9.49
CA ALA A 396 -15.58 21.84 10.12
C ALA A 396 -15.90 20.48 10.76
N SER A 397 -15.16 19.41 10.38
CA SER A 397 -15.27 18.10 11.02
C SER A 397 -14.62 18.05 12.42
N ASP A 398 -13.85 19.07 12.81
CA ASP A 398 -13.19 19.15 14.12
C ASP A 398 -14.17 19.48 15.25
N ARG A 399 -14.88 18.42 15.67
CA ARG A 399 -15.75 18.27 16.84
C ARG A 399 -15.37 19.09 18.07
N HIS A 400 -14.07 19.11 18.30
CA HIS A 400 -13.50 19.17 19.64
C HIS A 400 -12.37 20.19 19.72
N GLY A 401 -12.15 20.97 18.65
CA GLY A 401 -11.08 21.97 18.56
C GLY A 401 -9.69 21.35 18.62
N LEU A 402 -9.52 20.08 18.23
CA LEU A 402 -8.23 19.39 18.28
C LEU A 402 -7.24 19.98 17.29
N LEU A 403 -7.69 20.33 16.07
CA LEU A 403 -6.85 20.89 15.02
C LEU A 403 -6.49 22.34 15.28
N ALA A 404 -7.31 23.07 16.04
CA ALA A 404 -7.04 24.46 16.42
C ALA A 404 -5.77 24.59 17.27
N GLU A 405 -5.50 23.59 18.12
CA GLU A 405 -4.31 23.54 18.99
C GLU A 405 -3.04 23.10 18.24
N LEU A 406 -3.19 22.49 17.05
CA LEU A 406 -2.05 22.08 16.24
C LEU A 406 -1.50 23.21 15.39
N ASN A 407 -0.18 23.29 15.30
CA ASN A 407 0.48 24.05 14.25
C ASN A 407 0.47 23.22 12.94
N LEU A 408 -0.58 23.41 12.13
CA LEU A 408 -0.73 22.73 10.84
C LEU A 408 0.22 23.37 9.81
N GLY A 409 1.24 22.63 9.42
CA GLY A 409 2.21 23.03 8.42
C GLY A 409 3.48 22.19 8.45
N HIS A 410 4.29 22.35 7.40
CA HIS A 410 5.63 21.79 7.25
C HIS A 410 6.45 22.61 6.25
N SER A 411 7.75 22.33 6.19
CA SER A 411 8.76 23.00 5.36
C SER A 411 9.27 22.13 4.22
N ILE A 412 8.80 20.88 4.11
CA ILE A 412 9.16 19.99 3.00
C ILE A 412 8.50 20.50 1.70
N PRO A 413 9.24 20.85 0.64
CA PRO A 413 8.67 21.35 -0.61
C PRO A 413 8.17 20.18 -1.47
N LEU A 414 7.04 19.60 -1.07
CA LEU A 414 6.43 18.47 -1.76
C LEU A 414 5.58 18.92 -2.94
N LYS A 415 5.69 18.19 -4.06
CA LYS A 415 4.82 18.32 -5.22
C LYS A 415 4.34 16.96 -5.70
N SER A 416 3.13 16.90 -6.25
CA SER A 416 2.64 15.67 -6.90
C SER A 416 3.32 15.47 -8.25
N GLY A 417 3.84 14.27 -8.48
CA GLY A 417 4.49 13.93 -9.74
C GLY A 417 3.54 13.99 -10.95
N TYR A 418 2.28 13.58 -10.76
CA TYR A 418 1.27 13.61 -11.81
C TYR A 418 0.82 15.04 -12.11
N ALA A 419 0.49 15.81 -11.06
CA ALA A 419 0.13 17.22 -11.20
C ALA A 419 1.22 18.03 -11.92
N VAL A 420 2.49 17.89 -11.51
CA VAL A 420 3.61 18.60 -12.15
C VAL A 420 3.76 18.20 -13.60
N SER A 421 3.71 16.90 -13.90
CA SER A 421 3.86 16.40 -15.27
C SER A 421 2.77 16.94 -16.20
N LYS A 422 1.51 16.96 -15.74
CA LYS A 422 0.39 17.46 -16.53
C LYS A 422 0.38 18.98 -16.64
N ALA A 423 0.63 19.71 -15.55
CA ALA A 423 0.74 21.18 -15.58
C ALA A 423 1.78 21.66 -16.59
N LEU A 424 2.97 21.03 -16.60
CA LEU A 424 4.02 21.33 -17.58
C LEU A 424 3.60 21.03 -19.03
N LYS A 425 2.91 19.91 -19.25
CA LYS A 425 2.39 19.53 -20.57
C LYS A 425 1.34 20.53 -21.09
N ASP A 426 0.53 21.07 -20.18
CA ASP A 426 -0.54 22.02 -20.49
C ASP A 426 -0.07 23.49 -20.47
N GLY A 427 1.22 23.74 -20.23
CA GLY A 427 1.80 25.10 -20.21
C GLY A 427 1.42 25.94 -18.98
N LEU A 428 0.99 25.29 -17.90
CA LEU A 428 0.65 25.90 -16.62
C LEU A 428 1.88 26.01 -15.70
N ASP A 429 1.84 26.92 -14.73
CA ASP A 429 2.90 27.06 -13.74
C ASP A 429 2.91 25.87 -12.75
N PRO A 430 3.97 25.04 -12.71
CA PRO A 430 4.07 23.90 -11.79
C PRO A 430 4.39 24.31 -10.34
N HIS A 431 4.46 25.62 -10.05
CA HIS A 431 4.54 26.17 -8.68
C HIS A 431 3.22 26.77 -8.21
N ASP A 432 2.24 26.98 -9.09
CA ASP A 432 0.91 27.45 -8.71
C ASP A 432 0.06 26.30 -8.13
N PHE A 433 -0.47 26.51 -6.94
CA PHE A 433 -1.25 25.49 -6.23
C PHE A 433 -2.53 25.12 -6.99
N TYR A 434 -3.22 26.08 -7.59
CA TYR A 434 -4.49 25.83 -8.28
C TYR A 434 -4.25 25.09 -9.60
N ALA A 435 -3.18 25.44 -10.32
CA ALA A 435 -2.73 24.71 -11.50
C ALA A 435 -2.40 23.25 -11.16
N LEU A 436 -1.62 23.00 -10.11
CA LEU A 436 -1.31 21.63 -9.67
C LEU A 436 -2.57 20.86 -9.27
N ARG A 437 -3.44 21.47 -8.47
CA ARG A 437 -4.71 20.85 -8.05
C ARG A 437 -5.59 20.43 -9.23
N GLN A 438 -5.68 21.25 -10.29
CA GLN A 438 -6.45 20.92 -11.50
C GLN A 438 -5.75 19.91 -12.42
N SER A 439 -4.44 19.69 -12.21
CA SER A 439 -3.60 18.83 -13.03
C SER A 439 -3.49 17.39 -12.48
N GLU A 440 -4.19 17.07 -11.39
CA GLU A 440 -4.24 15.69 -10.89
C GLU A 440 -5.07 14.77 -11.81
N PRO A 441 -4.89 13.43 -11.70
CA PRO A 441 -5.74 12.46 -12.38
C PRO A 441 -7.22 12.64 -12.04
N GLU A 442 -8.11 12.31 -12.99
CA GLU A 442 -9.57 12.31 -12.76
C GLU A 442 -9.94 11.41 -11.58
N PHE A 443 -9.29 10.26 -11.49
CA PHE A 443 -9.44 9.32 -10.40
C PHE A 443 -8.18 8.48 -10.22
N THR A 444 -8.07 7.91 -9.02
CA THR A 444 -7.15 6.82 -8.74
C THR A 444 -7.88 5.63 -8.09
N ASN A 445 -9.03 5.87 -7.45
CA ASN A 445 -10.02 4.87 -7.06
C ASN A 445 -11.26 5.00 -7.95
N TYR A 446 -11.76 3.87 -8.48
CA TYR A 446 -12.94 3.86 -9.35
C TYR A 446 -13.84 2.66 -9.03
N THR A 447 -14.91 2.89 -8.27
CA THR A 447 -15.93 1.87 -7.93
C THR A 447 -17.31 2.28 -8.46
N GLY A 448 -18.31 1.40 -8.33
CA GLY A 448 -19.69 1.74 -8.69
C GLY A 448 -20.32 2.83 -7.82
N ASN A 449 -19.81 3.06 -6.62
CA ASN A 449 -20.39 3.98 -5.63
C ASN A 449 -19.55 5.24 -5.40
N TYR A 450 -18.27 5.20 -5.75
CA TYR A 450 -17.34 6.30 -5.53
C TYR A 450 -16.27 6.34 -6.62
N THR A 451 -15.88 7.53 -7.03
CA THR A 451 -14.77 7.77 -7.95
C THR A 451 -14.04 9.03 -7.50
N GLY A 452 -12.71 8.97 -7.42
CA GLY A 452 -11.91 10.10 -7.01
C GLY A 452 -10.41 9.83 -7.01
N CYS A 453 -9.62 10.90 -7.07
CA CYS A 453 -8.16 10.85 -6.89
C CYS A 453 -7.85 10.82 -5.40
N LEU A 454 -7.37 9.67 -4.90
CA LEU A 454 -7.08 9.42 -3.48
C LEU A 454 -5.61 9.05 -3.24
N ASP A 455 -4.94 8.56 -4.28
CA ASP A 455 -3.57 8.06 -4.23
C ASP A 455 -2.63 9.12 -4.81
N TYR A 456 -1.48 9.30 -4.18
CA TYR A 456 -0.52 10.31 -4.61
C TYR A 456 0.91 9.79 -4.55
N LEU A 457 1.71 10.33 -5.46
CA LEU A 457 3.15 10.16 -5.49
C LEU A 457 3.78 11.56 -5.41
N PHE A 458 3.99 12.02 -4.18
CA PHE A 458 4.65 13.29 -3.89
C PHE A 458 6.17 13.13 -3.89
N PHE A 459 6.87 14.19 -4.28
CA PHE A 459 8.33 14.25 -4.24
C PHE A 459 8.82 15.64 -3.90
N CYS A 460 10.05 15.72 -3.40
CA CYS A 460 10.76 16.98 -3.18
C CYS A 460 11.39 17.47 -4.49
N ASP A 461 10.92 18.60 -5.02
CA ASP A 461 11.32 19.12 -6.34
C ASP A 461 12.67 19.87 -6.35
N THR A 462 13.35 19.91 -5.21
CA THR A 462 14.69 20.50 -5.07
C THR A 462 15.82 19.56 -5.50
N MET A 463 15.63 18.24 -5.35
CA MET A 463 16.65 17.23 -5.68
C MET A 463 16.22 16.29 -6.80
N LEU A 464 14.93 16.19 -7.06
CA LEU A 464 14.37 15.31 -8.07
C LEU A 464 13.52 16.11 -9.05
N ARG A 465 13.54 15.69 -10.31
CA ARG A 465 12.67 16.16 -11.38
C ARG A 465 11.90 14.99 -11.95
N VAL A 466 10.60 15.16 -12.18
CA VAL A 466 9.80 14.18 -12.93
C VAL A 466 10.20 14.22 -14.39
N ARG A 467 10.46 13.05 -14.98
CA ARG A 467 10.76 12.91 -16.41
C ARG A 467 9.61 12.30 -17.18
N GLU A 468 9.06 11.22 -16.65
CA GLU A 468 7.97 10.48 -17.28
C GLU A 468 7.01 10.02 -16.18
N ILE A 469 5.74 9.88 -16.54
CA ILE A 469 4.73 9.23 -15.71
C ILE A 469 4.10 8.09 -16.51
N LEU A 470 3.59 7.07 -15.81
CA LEU A 470 2.64 6.15 -16.42
C LEU A 470 1.35 6.92 -16.69
N GLU A 471 0.95 6.99 -17.96
CA GLU A 471 -0.25 7.72 -18.37
C GLU A 471 -1.46 7.21 -17.56
N PRO A 472 -2.17 8.10 -16.85
CA PRO A 472 -3.31 7.70 -16.05
C PRO A 472 -4.44 7.22 -16.96
N ILE A 473 -5.13 6.17 -16.53
CA ILE A 473 -6.30 5.65 -17.22
C ILE A 473 -7.45 6.65 -17.04
N ASP A 474 -8.15 6.96 -18.12
CA ASP A 474 -9.32 7.84 -18.08
C ASP A 474 -10.64 7.06 -18.12
N SER A 475 -11.74 7.75 -17.81
CA SER A 475 -13.09 7.18 -17.86
C SER A 475 -13.44 6.62 -19.26
N LYS A 476 -12.86 7.16 -20.33
CA LYS A 476 -13.10 6.68 -21.70
C LYS A 476 -12.40 5.35 -21.96
N GLN A 477 -11.21 5.14 -21.41
CA GLN A 477 -10.49 3.88 -21.50
C GLN A 477 -11.21 2.79 -20.72
N LEU A 478 -11.65 3.05 -19.48
CA LEU A 478 -12.42 2.08 -18.71
C LEU A 478 -13.72 1.68 -19.42
N LEU A 479 -14.40 2.64 -20.05
CA LEU A 479 -15.60 2.35 -20.85
C LEU A 479 -15.29 1.46 -22.07
N ARG A 480 -14.15 1.69 -22.74
CA ARG A 480 -13.70 0.84 -23.85
C ARG A 480 -13.38 -0.58 -23.39
N GLU A 481 -12.64 -0.72 -22.29
CA GLU A 481 -12.30 -2.02 -21.68
C GLU A 481 -13.58 -2.77 -21.27
N ALA A 482 -14.53 -2.09 -20.61
CA ALA A 482 -15.81 -2.68 -20.22
C ALA A 482 -16.64 -3.16 -21.41
N ARG A 483 -16.73 -2.36 -22.49
CA ARG A 483 -17.44 -2.75 -23.72
C ARG A 483 -16.79 -3.94 -24.41
N GLN A 484 -15.46 -3.93 -24.51
CA GLN A 484 -14.70 -5.02 -25.13
C GLN A 484 -14.92 -6.35 -24.40
N LEU A 485 -15.02 -6.29 -23.07
CA LEU A 485 -15.24 -7.46 -22.21
C LEU A 485 -16.71 -7.74 -21.94
N GLN A 486 -17.63 -6.97 -22.52
CA GLN A 486 -19.08 -7.11 -22.33
C GLN A 486 -19.50 -7.05 -20.85
N LEU A 487 -18.82 -6.22 -20.05
CA LEU A 487 -19.15 -6.02 -18.64
C LEU A 487 -20.42 -5.16 -18.51
N LEU A 488 -21.30 -5.53 -17.57
CA LEU A 488 -22.50 -4.74 -17.27
C LEU A 488 -22.17 -3.36 -16.68
N HIS A 489 -21.08 -3.27 -15.92
CA HIS A 489 -20.71 -2.09 -15.16
C HIS A 489 -19.30 -1.65 -15.53
N GLN A 490 -19.15 -0.34 -15.73
CA GLN A 490 -17.85 0.32 -15.76
C GLN A 490 -17.47 0.60 -14.30
N ALA A 491 -16.77 -0.33 -13.66
CA ALA A 491 -16.26 -0.20 -12.28
C ALA A 491 -15.05 -1.11 -12.08
N LEU A 492 -14.23 -0.82 -11.07
CA LEU A 492 -13.14 -1.66 -10.63
C LEU A 492 -13.50 -2.38 -9.31
N PRO A 493 -12.88 -3.54 -8.99
CA PRO A 493 -12.00 -4.34 -9.84
C PRO A 493 -12.69 -4.86 -11.11
N SER A 494 -11.90 -5.29 -12.08
CA SER A 494 -12.37 -5.88 -13.35
C SER A 494 -11.46 -7.04 -13.79
N PRO A 495 -11.81 -7.82 -14.83
CA PRO A 495 -10.95 -8.91 -15.28
C PRO A 495 -9.52 -8.48 -15.67
N LEU A 496 -9.33 -7.22 -16.10
CA LEU A 496 -8.02 -6.66 -16.45
C LEU A 496 -7.36 -5.91 -15.29
N ARG A 497 -8.14 -5.51 -14.28
CA ARG A 497 -7.71 -4.58 -13.23
C ARG A 497 -7.97 -5.22 -11.86
N PRO A 498 -6.94 -5.74 -11.18
CA PRO A 498 -7.12 -6.58 -9.99
C PRO A 498 -7.31 -5.80 -8.67
N SER A 499 -7.49 -4.49 -8.74
CA SER A 499 -7.74 -3.60 -7.60
C SER A 499 -8.78 -2.58 -8.00
N ASP A 500 -9.49 -2.01 -7.03
CA ASP A 500 -10.35 -0.85 -7.20
C ASP A 500 -9.57 0.47 -7.34
N HIS A 501 -8.26 0.42 -7.07
CA HIS A 501 -7.32 1.50 -7.33
C HIS A 501 -6.43 1.21 -8.55
N ILE A 502 -5.99 2.27 -9.23
CA ILE A 502 -5.01 2.21 -10.33
C ILE A 502 -3.59 2.49 -9.82
N PRO A 503 -2.56 1.82 -10.37
CA PRO A 503 -1.18 2.08 -9.98
C PRO A 503 -0.71 3.43 -10.52
N LEU A 504 0.05 4.17 -9.70
CA LEU A 504 0.75 5.38 -10.11
C LEU A 504 2.25 5.12 -10.22
N LEU A 505 2.89 5.65 -11.26
CA LEU A 505 4.32 5.48 -11.51
C LEU A 505 4.94 6.76 -12.07
N CYS A 506 5.96 7.25 -11.39
CA CYS A 506 6.80 8.34 -11.86
C CYS A 506 8.24 7.86 -12.05
N LYS A 507 8.88 8.32 -13.12
CA LYS A 507 10.31 8.22 -13.36
C LYS A 507 10.96 9.55 -13.00
N PHE A 508 11.91 9.51 -12.10
CA PHE A 508 12.63 10.69 -11.62
C PHE A 508 14.05 10.75 -12.17
N GLU A 509 14.54 11.97 -12.29
CA GLU A 509 15.95 12.28 -12.49
C GLU A 509 16.48 13.14 -11.34
N TRP A 510 17.70 12.85 -10.90
CA TRP A 510 18.40 13.68 -9.93
C TRP A 510 18.80 15.00 -10.56
N ILE A 511 18.46 16.10 -9.92
CA ILE A 511 18.92 17.44 -10.30
C ILE A 511 20.42 17.52 -9.94
N GLN A 512 21.24 17.94 -10.91
CA GLN A 512 22.70 18.03 -10.79
C GLN A 512 23.14 19.30 -10.09
#